data_AF-A0A9E3S313-F1
#
_entry.id   AF-A0A9E3S313-F1
#
_cell.length_a   1.000
_cell.length_b   1.000
_cell.length_c   1.000
_cell.angle_alpha   90.00
_cell.angle_beta   90.00
_cell.angle_gamma   90.00
#
_symmetry.space_group_name_H-M   'P 1'
#
loop_
_entity.id
_entity.type
_entity.pdbx_description
1 polymer ?
#
loop_
_entity_poly.entity_id
_entity_poly.type
_entity_poly.pdbx_seq_one_letter_code
_entity_poly.pdbx_strand_id
1 'polypeptide(L)' 'MYTASGKSEKSDLLTQYMPMVKRLAHHMMGRLPPSVEEDDLVQAGMIGLLDAISRYDEAQSAQFEA' A
#
# COMPACT_ATOMS: atom_id res chain seq x y z
N MET A 1 6.17 -9.99 -22.83
CA MET A 1 5.37 -8.84 -23.32
C MET A 1 4.92 -8.04 -22.11
N TYR A 2 5.48 -6.85 -21.89
CA TYR A 2 5.09 -5.97 -20.77
C TYR A 2 3.80 -5.27 -21.18
N THR A 3 2.64 -5.82 -20.83
CA THR A 3 1.35 -5.28 -21.27
C THR A 3 1.09 -3.95 -20.55
N ALA A 4 0.79 -2.90 -21.33
CA ALA A 4 0.53 -1.56 -20.80
C ALA A 4 -0.71 -1.51 -19.87
N SER A 5 -1.59 -2.52 -19.92
CA SER A 5 -2.80 -2.63 -19.08
C SER A 5 -2.46 -2.80 -17.59
N GLY A 6 -1.56 -3.74 -17.24
CA GLY A 6 -1.25 -4.04 -15.83
C GLY A 6 -0.51 -2.93 -15.10
N LYS A 7 0.19 -2.03 -15.81
CA LYS A 7 0.79 -0.83 -15.21
C LYS A 7 -0.25 0.22 -14.85
N SER A 8 -1.29 0.38 -15.68
CA SER A 8 -2.38 1.31 -15.40
C SER A 8 -3.17 0.84 -14.18
N GLU A 9 -3.57 -0.44 -14.15
CA GLU A 9 -4.35 -1.02 -13.07
C GLU A 9 -3.64 -0.93 -11.71
N LYS A 10 -2.33 -1.24 -11.66
CA LYS A 10 -1.54 -1.11 -10.42
C LYS A 10 -1.41 0.35 -9.96
N SER A 11 -1.30 1.30 -10.90
CA SER A 11 -1.28 2.73 -10.59
C SER A 11 -2.63 3.23 -10.06
N ASP A 12 -3.73 2.72 -10.60
CA ASP A 12 -5.09 3.05 -10.16
C ASP A 12 -5.34 2.51 -8.75
N LEU A 13 -4.96 1.25 -8.48
CA LEU A 13 -5.01 0.64 -7.14
C LEU A 13 -4.17 1.44 -6.13
N LEU A 14 -2.95 1.85 -6.52
CA LEU A 14 -2.08 2.65 -5.65
C LEU A 14 -2.75 3.97 -5.26
N THR A 15 -3.35 4.66 -6.23
CA THR A 15 -4.05 5.93 -6.01
C THR A 15 -5.27 5.74 -5.13
N GLN A 16 -6.02 4.65 -5.33
CA GLN A 16 -7.21 4.31 -4.55
C GLN A 16 -6.89 4.02 -3.08
N TYR A 17 -5.78 3.33 -2.78
CA TYR A 17 -5.43 2.89 -1.43
C TYR A 17 -4.49 3.83 -0.67
N MET A 18 -3.85 4.79 -1.35
CA MET A 18 -3.00 5.80 -0.69
C MET A 18 -3.68 6.54 0.48
N PRO A 19 -4.96 6.96 0.40
CA PRO A 19 -5.65 7.59 1.54
C PRO A 19 -5.81 6.65 2.75
N MET A 20 -5.90 5.33 2.52
CA MET A 20 -5.98 4.35 3.60
C MET A 20 -4.67 4.27 4.37
N VAL A 21 -3.53 4.28 3.68
CA VAL A 21 -2.19 4.31 4.30
C VAL A 21 -2.06 5.51 5.22
N LYS A 22 -2.44 6.70 4.74
CA LYS A 22 -2.41 7.93 5.56
C LYS A 22 -3.29 7.84 6.79
N ARG A 23 -4.53 7.34 6.66
CA ARG A 23 -5.43 7.15 7.80
C ARG A 23 -4.85 6.19 8.84
N LEU A 24 -4.23 5.10 8.40
CA LEU A 24 -3.62 4.12 9.30
C LEU A 24 -2.39 4.72 10.01
N ALA A 25 -1.55 5.45 9.28
CA ALA A 25 -0.41 6.15 9.85
C ALA A 25 -0.85 7.13 10.95
N HIS A 26 -1.81 8.02 10.66
CA HIS A 26 -2.36 8.94 11.67
C HIS A 26 -2.93 8.21 12.89
N HIS A 27 -3.64 7.09 12.70
CA HIS A 27 -4.19 6.31 13.80
C HIS A 27 -3.09 5.70 14.68
N MET A 28 -1.99 5.25 14.07
CA MET A 28 -0.85 4.67 14.77
C MET A 28 -0.04 5.73 15.54
N MET A 29 0.02 6.98 15.07
CA MET A 29 0.75 8.07 15.74
C MET A 29 0.34 8.25 17.21
N GLY A 30 -0.93 8.02 17.56
CA GLY A 30 -1.40 8.10 18.95
C GLY A 30 -0.82 7.03 19.91
N ARG A 31 -0.09 6.04 19.39
CA ARG A 31 0.46 4.91 20.15
C ARG A 31 1.99 4.81 20.03
N LEU A 32 2.63 5.71 19.31
CA LEU A 32 4.06 5.68 19.03
C LEU A 32 4.83 6.72 19.86
N PRO A 33 6.12 6.49 20.13
CA PRO A 33 6.96 7.51 20.77
C PRO A 33 7.06 8.79 19.92
N PRO A 34 7.33 9.95 20.55
CA PRO A 34 7.45 11.23 19.84
C PRO A 34 8.66 11.31 18.89
N SER A 35 9.56 10.33 18.95
CA SER A 35 10.68 10.21 18.01
C SER A 35 10.29 9.65 16.64
N VAL A 36 9.05 9.19 16.48
CA VAL A 36 8.55 8.67 15.19
C VAL A 36 7.87 9.80 14.45
N GLU A 37 8.22 10.00 13.19
CA GLU A 37 7.59 10.99 12.33
C GLU A 37 6.45 10.37 11.52
N GLU A 38 5.38 11.14 11.31
CA GLU A 38 4.23 10.68 10.53
C GLU A 38 4.63 10.37 9.08
N ASP A 39 5.44 11.24 8.48
CA ASP A 39 5.89 11.09 7.09
C ASP A 39 6.71 9.81 6.89
N ASP A 40 7.50 9.39 7.88
CA ASP A 40 8.23 8.13 7.84
C ASP A 40 7.27 6.93 7.85
N LEU A 41 6.22 7.01 8.66
CA LEU A 41 5.22 5.94 8.76
C LEU A 41 4.37 5.84 7.49
N VAL A 42 4.00 6.98 6.91
CA VAL A 42 3.31 7.05 5.61
C VAL A 42 4.21 6.44 4.53
N GLN A 43 5.49 6.81 4.47
CA GLN A 43 6.44 6.26 3.50
C GLN A 43 6.60 4.74 3.65
N ALA A 44 6.79 4.25 4.88
CA ALA A 44 6.88 2.82 5.17
C ALA A 44 5.60 2.09 4.73
N GLY A 45 4.43 2.66 5.01
CA GLY A 45 3.14 2.11 4.58
C GLY A 45 2.96 2.12 3.06
N MET A 46 3.48 3.15 2.36
CA MET A 46 3.45 3.21 0.90
C MET A 46 4.34 2.15 0.26
N ILE A 47 5.51 1.85 0.84
CA ILE A 47 6.37 0.75 0.39
C ILE A 47 5.64 -0.59 0.55
N GLY A 48 4.97 -0.81 1.69
CA GLY A 48 4.18 -2.02 1.93
C GLY A 48 2.99 -2.15 0.97
N LEU A 49 2.31 -1.05 0.66
CA LEU A 49 1.22 -1.03 -0.32
C LEU A 49 1.71 -1.40 -1.73
N LEU A 50 2.87 -0.87 -2.15
CA LEU A 50 3.47 -1.20 -3.44
C LEU A 50 3.84 -2.69 -3.54
N ASP A 51 4.38 -3.28 -2.47
CA ASP A 51 4.69 -4.72 -2.41
C ASP A 51 3.41 -5.58 -2.40
N ALA A 52 2.35 -5.15 -1.72
CA ALA A 52 1.07 -5.85 -1.76
C ALA A 52 0.43 -5.83 -3.15
N ILE A 53 0.43 -4.67 -3.82
CA ILE A 53 -0.11 -4.51 -5.18
C ILE A 53 0.72 -5.28 -6.21
N SER A 54 2.05 -5.34 -6.06
CA SER A 54 2.90 -6.10 -6.97
C SER A 54 2.58 -7.60 -6.92
N ARG A 55 2.36 -8.14 -5.71
CA ARG A 55 2.02 -9.55 -5.45
C ARG A 55 0.57 -9.92 -5.76
N TYR A 56 -0.35 -8.97 -5.73
CA TYR A 56 -1.78 -9.19 -6.01
C TYR A 56 -2.02 -9.84 -7.40
N ASP A 57 -1.18 -9.50 -8.38
CA ASP A 57 -1.25 -9.99 -9.76
C ASP A 57 -0.54 -11.36 -9.94
N GLU A 58 0.48 -11.64 -9.12
CA GLU A 58 1.12 -12.95 -9.05
C GLU A 58 0.22 -14.00 -8.37
N ALA A 59 -0.77 -13.53 -7.58
CA ALA A 59 -1.72 -14.34 -6.84
C ALA A 59 -2.97 -14.75 -7.65
N GLN A 60 -2.87 -14.92 -8.98
CA GLN A 60 -3.86 -15.70 -9.75
C GLN A 60 -3.94 -17.20 -9.35
N SER A 61 -3.48 -17.56 -8.16
CA SER A 61 -3.78 -18.81 -7.47
C SER A 61 -3.80 -18.70 -5.94
N ALA A 62 -4.06 -17.51 -5.37
CA ALA A 62 -4.35 -17.42 -3.94
C ALA A 62 -5.44 -16.38 -3.67
N GLN A 63 -6.64 -16.89 -3.40
CA GLN A 63 -7.83 -16.16 -2.98
C GLN A 63 -7.48 -15.16 -1.86
N PHE A 64 -7.64 -13.86 -2.14
CA PHE A 64 -7.59 -12.84 -1.12
C PHE A 64 -8.96 -12.78 -0.44
N GLU A 65 -9.20 -13.74 0.47
CA GLU A 65 -10.20 -13.79 1.56
C GLU A 65 -10.56 -15.25 1.85
N ALA A 66 -10.33 -15.66 3.11
CA ALA A 66 -11.00 -16.75 3.79
C ALA A 66 -11.29 -16.28 5.22
#